data_AF-A0A1M3MVH3-F1
#
_entry.id   AF-A0A1M3MVH3-F1
#
_cell.length_a   1.000
_cell.length_b   1.000
_cell.length_c   1.000
_cell.angle_alpha   90.00
_cell.angle_beta   90.00
_cell.angle_gamma   90.00
#
_symmetry.space_group_name_H-M   'P 1'
#
loop_
_entity.id
_entity.type
_entity.pdbx_description
1 polymer ?
#
loop_
_entity_poly.entity_id
_entity_poly.type
_entity_poly.pdbx_seq_one_letter_code
_entity_poly.pdbx_strand_id
1 'polypeptide(L)'
;MNWLGAGFASLVAALLGALVGAFAHFEGRRHGIDFPPIVGIVTGLAAALASTSTSGLRGMLVASLAVWAAALAEVLESPARGVVADIIRFNDRLGFARGASYVGCAVVTLLLASRARPQRAPLTPEPADSRR
;
A
#
# COMPACT_ATOMS: atom_id res chain seq x y z
N MET A 1 2.37 -3.48 24.53
CA MET A 1 1.96 -3.87 23.17
C MET A 1 3.22 -4.06 22.34
N ASN A 2 3.43 -5.27 21.81
CA ASN A 2 4.66 -5.61 21.09
C ASN A 2 4.68 -4.84 19.76
N TRP A 3 5.75 -4.07 19.49
CA TRP A 3 5.91 -3.29 18.25
C TRP A 3 5.66 -4.10 16.96
N LEU A 4 5.98 -5.40 16.99
CA LEU A 4 5.72 -6.36 15.93
C LEU A 4 4.23 -6.57 15.63
N GLY A 5 3.36 -6.59 16.65
CA GLY A 5 1.92 -6.80 16.48
C GLY A 5 1.20 -5.61 15.83
N ALA A 6 1.60 -4.38 16.18
CA ALA A 6 1.05 -3.16 15.59
C ALA A 6 1.49 -2.96 14.13
N GLY A 7 2.68 -3.44 13.77
CA GLY A 7 3.16 -3.46 12.38
C GLY A 7 2.50 -4.55 11.53
N PHE A 8 2.16 -5.70 12.12
CA PHE A 8 1.56 -6.82 11.39
C PHE A 8 0.16 -6.50 10.86
N ALA A 9 -0.74 -5.95 11.68
CA ALA A 9 -2.10 -5.61 11.25
C ALA A 9 -2.10 -4.66 10.03
N SER A 10 -1.17 -3.71 10.02
CA SER A 10 -1.02 -2.82 8.88
C SER A 10 -0.36 -3.40 7.65
N LEU A 11 0.54 -4.36 7.84
CA LEU A 11 1.11 -5.11 6.73
C LEU A 11 0.02 -5.93 6.05
N VAL A 12 -0.83 -6.60 6.83
CA VAL A 12 -1.99 -7.35 6.33
C VAL A 12 -2.96 -6.42 5.62
N ALA A 13 -3.30 -5.28 6.21
CA ALA A 13 -4.18 -4.30 5.56
C ALA A 13 -3.58 -3.75 4.25
N ALA A 14 -2.27 -3.48 4.22
CA ALA A 14 -1.57 -3.06 3.01
C ALA A 14 -1.64 -4.16 1.93
N LEU A 15 -1.41 -5.42 2.28
CA LEU A 15 -1.53 -6.56 1.36
C LEU A 15 -2.94 -6.69 0.80
N LEU A 16 -3.97 -6.57 1.64
CA LEU A 16 -5.36 -6.59 1.21
C LEU A 16 -5.69 -5.39 0.30
N GLY A 17 -5.23 -4.19 0.66
CA GLY A 17 -5.39 -3.01 -0.18
C GLY A 17 -4.67 -3.13 -1.52
N ALA A 18 -3.51 -3.77 -1.56
CA ALA A 18 -2.76 -4.04 -2.78
C ALA A 18 -3.50 -5.02 -3.70
N LEU A 19 -4.09 -6.07 -3.14
CA LEU A 19 -4.94 -7.01 -3.89
C LEU A 19 -6.18 -6.33 -4.47
N VAL A 20 -6.89 -5.54 -3.64
CA VAL A 20 -8.07 -4.78 -4.10
C VAL A 20 -7.67 -3.73 -5.15
N GLY A 21 -6.55 -3.05 -4.94
CA GLY A 21 -6.02 -2.07 -5.88
C GLY A 21 -5.63 -2.69 -7.23
N ALA A 22 -4.95 -3.84 -7.20
CA ALA A 22 -4.59 -4.59 -8.40
C ALA A 22 -5.85 -5.09 -9.14
N PHE A 23 -6.85 -5.56 -8.41
CA PHE A 23 -8.14 -5.95 -8.99
C PHE A 23 -8.87 -4.76 -9.62
N ALA A 24 -8.93 -3.61 -8.93
CA ALA A 24 -9.53 -2.40 -9.45
C ALA A 24 -8.78 -1.86 -10.69
N HIS A 25 -7.46 -1.97 -10.71
CA HIS A 25 -6.66 -1.63 -11.89
C HIS A 25 -7.01 -2.55 -13.07
N PHE A 26 -7.10 -3.87 -12.84
CA PHE A 26 -7.46 -4.84 -13.86
C PHE A 26 -8.88 -4.63 -14.42
N GLU A 27 -9.87 -4.40 -13.56
CA GLU A 27 -11.23 -4.04 -14.00
C GLU A 27 -11.26 -2.70 -14.73
N GLY A 28 -10.55 -1.67 -14.24
CA GLY A 28 -10.44 -0.38 -14.92
C GLY A 28 -9.88 -0.52 -16.34
N ARG A 29 -8.86 -1.36 -16.51
CA ARG A 29 -8.28 -1.65 -17.83
C ARG A 29 -9.26 -2.36 -18.76
N ARG A 30 -10.12 -3.26 -18.26
CA ARG A 30 -11.21 -3.87 -19.05
C ARG A 30 -12.18 -2.83 -19.61
N HIS A 31 -12.30 -1.69 -18.94
CA HIS A 31 -13.12 -0.56 -19.37
C HIS A 31 -12.33 0.55 -20.09
N GLY A 32 -11.06 0.30 -20.45
CA GLY A 32 -10.21 1.26 -21.17
C GLY A 32 -9.56 2.34 -20.29
N ILE A 33 -9.61 2.21 -18.97
CA ILE A 33 -9.02 3.15 -18.02
C ILE A 33 -7.66 2.59 -17.55
N ASP A 34 -6.57 3.21 -18.01
CA ASP A 34 -5.22 2.85 -17.57
C ASP A 34 -4.77 3.80 -16.44
N PHE A 35 -4.98 3.39 -15.20
CA PHE A 35 -4.57 4.16 -14.02
C PHE A 35 -3.80 3.32 -12.99
N PRO A 36 -2.52 3.00 -13.25
CA PRO A 36 -1.66 2.25 -12.33
C PRO A 36 -1.57 2.81 -10.89
N PRO A 37 -1.61 4.15 -10.68
CA PRO A 37 -1.57 4.70 -9.32
C PRO A 37 -2.72 4.27 -8.40
N ILE A 38 -3.82 3.71 -8.94
CA ILE A 38 -4.94 3.22 -8.12
C ILE A 38 -4.50 2.15 -7.12
N VAL A 39 -3.53 1.31 -7.50
CA VAL A 39 -2.98 0.26 -6.63
C VAL A 39 -2.35 0.89 -5.39
N GLY A 40 -1.52 1.92 -5.55
CA GLY A 40 -0.88 2.62 -4.44
C GLY A 40 -1.86 3.42 -3.60
N ILE A 41 -2.88 4.03 -4.20
CA ILE A 41 -3.91 4.75 -3.45
C ILE A 41 -4.66 3.78 -2.53
N VAL A 42 -5.13 2.65 -3.04
CA VAL A 42 -5.88 1.65 -2.24
C VAL A 42 -4.98 0.99 -1.20
N THR A 43 -3.75 0.61 -1.58
CA THR A 43 -2.75 0.03 -0.66
C THR A 43 -2.42 0.99 0.48
N GLY A 44 -2.12 2.26 0.13
CA GLY A 44 -1.77 3.31 1.08
C GLY A 44 -2.92 3.66 2.01
N LEU A 45 -4.15 3.72 1.49
CA LEU A 45 -5.34 3.97 2.30
C LEU A 45 -5.61 2.82 3.29
N ALA A 46 -5.55 1.57 2.83
CA ALA A 46 -5.75 0.41 3.70
C ALA A 46 -4.69 0.34 4.80
N ALA A 47 -3.43 0.58 4.45
CA ALA A 47 -2.33 0.64 5.41
C ALA A 47 -2.48 1.81 6.38
N ALA A 48 -2.93 2.97 5.92
CA ALA A 48 -3.18 4.15 6.75
C ALA A 48 -4.28 3.88 7.78
N LEU A 49 -5.39 3.28 7.37
CA LEU A 49 -6.53 2.95 8.23
C LEU A 49 -6.16 1.93 9.33
N ALA A 50 -5.30 0.97 9.02
CA ALA A 50 -4.80 0.01 9.99
C ALA A 50 -3.60 0.53 10.81
N SER A 51 -3.20 1.80 10.65
CA SER A 51 -2.07 2.37 11.38
C SER A 51 -2.41 2.82 12.78
N THR A 52 -1.79 2.19 13.77
CA THR A 52 -1.80 2.65 15.16
C THR A 52 -0.49 3.34 15.58
N SER A 53 0.52 3.42 14.69
CA SER A 53 1.85 3.97 14.99
C SER A 53 2.41 4.81 13.85
N THR A 54 2.99 5.95 14.18
CA THR A 54 3.68 6.87 13.26
C THR A 54 5.14 6.45 13.07
N SER A 55 5.38 5.43 12.26
CA SER A 55 6.74 5.00 11.89
C SER A 55 6.97 5.19 10.39
N GLY A 56 7.95 6.03 10.03
CA GLY A 56 8.32 6.30 8.63
C GLY A 56 8.80 5.04 7.89
N LEU A 57 9.42 4.09 8.59
CA LEU A 57 9.86 2.81 8.04
C LEU A 57 8.68 1.97 7.53
N ARG A 58 7.51 2.10 8.17
CA ARG A 58 6.28 1.43 7.73
C ARG A 58 5.73 2.02 6.44
N GLY A 59 5.78 3.34 6.30
CA GLY A 59 5.39 4.02 5.06
C GLY A 59 6.25 3.57 3.87
N MET A 60 7.55 3.39 4.08
CA MET A 60 8.46 2.86 3.05
C MET A 60 8.14 1.41 2.66
N LEU A 61 7.86 0.54 3.65
CA LEU A 61 7.47 -0.85 3.37
C LEU A 61 6.16 -0.94 2.58
N VAL A 62 5.15 -0.14 2.97
CA VAL A 62 3.85 -0.09 2.29
C VAL A 62 4.00 0.45 0.86
N ALA A 63 4.78 1.52 0.67
CA ALA A 63 5.06 2.06 -0.65
C ALA A 63 5.78 1.06 -1.55
N SER A 64 6.76 0.32 -1.01
CA SER A 64 7.45 -0.75 -1.73
C SER A 64 6.48 -1.87 -2.13
N LEU A 65 5.64 -2.33 -1.21
CA LEU A 65 4.60 -3.34 -1.48
C LEU A 65 3.60 -2.91 -2.57
N ALA A 66 3.17 -1.65 -2.53
CA ALA A 66 2.27 -1.09 -3.55
C ALA A 66 2.90 -1.12 -4.95
N VAL A 67 4.16 -0.72 -5.07
CA VAL A 67 4.91 -0.75 -6.33
C VAL A 67 5.05 -2.19 -6.84
N TRP A 68 5.41 -3.13 -5.97
CA TRP A 68 5.52 -4.55 -6.32
C TRP A 68 4.19 -5.17 -6.74
N ALA A 69 3.10 -4.83 -6.06
CA ALA A 69 1.77 -5.33 -6.40
C ALA A 69 1.28 -4.81 -7.76
N ALA A 70 1.52 -3.52 -8.04
CA ALA A 70 1.22 -2.94 -9.35
C ALA A 70 2.05 -3.60 -10.47
N ALA A 71 3.34 -3.84 -10.22
CA ALA A 71 4.23 -4.50 -11.17
C ALA A 71 3.79 -5.96 -11.44
N LEU A 72 3.42 -6.69 -10.39
CA LEU A 72 2.88 -8.04 -10.51
C LEU A 72 1.56 -8.07 -11.28
N ALA A 73 0.66 -7.13 -11.05
CA ALA A 73 -0.60 -7.03 -11.78
C ALA A 73 -0.36 -6.86 -13.30
N GLU A 74 0.60 -5.99 -13.67
CA GLU A 74 0.98 -5.76 -15.06
C GLU A 74 1.60 -7.00 -15.72
N VAL A 75 2.45 -7.73 -15.00
CA VAL A 75 3.06 -8.98 -15.50
C VAL A 75 2.01 -10.09 -15.68
N LEU A 76 1.11 -10.25 -14.71
CA LEU A 76 0.07 -11.28 -14.75
C LEU A 76 -0.94 -11.05 -15.88
N GLU A 77 -1.19 -9.79 -16.25
CA GLU A 77 -2.11 -9.46 -17.33
C GLU A 77 -1.57 -9.85 -18.72
N SER A 78 -0.29 -9.62 -18.96
CA SER A 78 0.32 -9.84 -20.29
C SER A 78 1.70 -10.48 -20.22
N PRO A 79 1.79 -11.75 -19.77
CA PRO A 79 3.05 -12.47 -19.78
C PRO A 79 3.51 -12.69 -21.23
N ALA A 80 4.65 -12.13 -21.61
CA ALA A 80 5.24 -12.31 -22.93
C ALA A 80 6.31 -13.40 -22.95
N ARG A 81 7.02 -13.60 -21.82
CA ARG A 81 8.13 -14.58 -21.72
C ARG A 81 7.94 -15.57 -20.58
N GLY A 82 6.76 -15.56 -19.96
CA GLY A 82 6.43 -16.32 -18.76
C GLY A 82 6.57 -15.48 -17.49
N VAL A 83 5.69 -15.75 -16.51
CA VAL A 83 5.49 -14.91 -15.31
C VAL A 83 6.80 -14.65 -14.55
N VAL A 84 7.59 -15.69 -14.29
CA VAL A 84 8.85 -15.55 -13.52
C VAL A 84 9.89 -14.73 -14.27
N ALA A 85 10.04 -14.94 -15.57
CA ALA A 85 11.01 -14.20 -16.38
C ALA A 85 10.62 -12.72 -16.53
N ASP A 86 9.33 -12.43 -16.69
CA ASP A 86 8.81 -11.07 -16.82
C ASP A 86 8.83 -10.30 -15.49
N ILE A 87 8.70 -10.98 -14.34
CA ILE A 87 8.94 -10.37 -13.01
C ILE A 87 10.41 -9.95 -12.86
N ILE A 88 11.35 -10.85 -13.17
CA ILE A 88 12.78 -10.58 -13.01
C ILE A 88 13.23 -9.46 -13.96
N ARG A 89 12.66 -9.42 -15.17
CA ARG A 89 12.99 -8.43 -16.21
C ARG A 89 11.95 -7.32 -16.34
N PHE A 90 11.21 -7.04 -15.26
CA PHE A 90 10.15 -6.03 -15.30
C PHE A 90 10.67 -4.65 -15.71
N ASN A 91 11.89 -4.30 -15.26
CA ASN A 91 12.57 -3.06 -15.66
C ASN A 91 12.76 -2.93 -17.18
N ASP A 92 12.95 -4.03 -17.91
CA ASP A 92 13.13 -4.00 -19.36
C ASP A 92 11.81 -3.66 -20.09
N ARG A 93 10.67 -3.85 -19.44
CA ARG A 93 9.33 -3.52 -19.97
C ARG A 93 8.86 -2.12 -19.56
N LEU A 94 9.55 -1.49 -18.61
CA LEU A 94 9.20 -0.17 -18.08
C LEU A 94 9.72 0.94 -19.00
N GLY A 95 8.84 1.43 -19.88
CA GLY A 95 9.07 2.73 -20.52
C GLY A 95 9.11 3.86 -19.49
N PHE A 96 9.80 4.96 -19.79
CA PHE A 96 10.01 6.09 -18.87
C PHE A 96 8.70 6.62 -18.24
N ALA A 97 7.63 6.72 -19.03
CA ALA A 97 6.31 7.16 -18.56
C ALA A 97 5.69 6.19 -17.53
N ARG A 98 5.85 4.87 -17.72
CA ARG A 98 5.40 3.87 -16.76
C ARG A 98 6.25 3.91 -15.50
N GLY A 99 7.58 4.00 -15.63
CA GLY A 99 8.48 4.19 -14.49
C GLY A 99 8.09 5.39 -13.62
N ALA A 100 7.78 6.53 -14.24
CA ALA A 100 7.29 7.72 -13.54
C ALA A 100 5.96 7.47 -12.80
N SER A 101 5.05 6.68 -13.38
CA SER A 101 3.78 6.32 -12.74
C SER A 101 3.96 5.43 -11.49
N TYR A 102 4.93 4.51 -11.51
CA TYR A 102 5.29 3.70 -10.34
C TYR A 102 5.93 4.53 -9.23
N VAL A 103 6.82 5.46 -9.60
CA VAL A 103 7.38 6.42 -8.64
C VAL A 103 6.29 7.30 -8.05
N GLY A 104 5.37 7.82 -8.87
CA GLY A 104 4.21 8.58 -8.41
C GLY A 104 3.33 7.78 -7.45
N CYS A 105 3.07 6.51 -7.78
CA CYS A 105 2.35 5.56 -6.94
C CYS A 105 3.04 5.38 -5.56
N ALA A 106 4.36 5.20 -5.55
CA ALA A 106 5.15 5.10 -4.32
C ALA A 106 5.08 6.39 -3.48
N VAL A 107 5.23 7.55 -4.12
CA VAL A 107 5.19 8.86 -3.46
C VAL A 107 3.82 9.13 -2.84
N VAL A 108 2.73 8.92 -3.59
CA VAL A 108 1.37 9.08 -3.08
C VAL A 108 1.13 8.15 -1.89
N THR A 109 1.54 6.89 -2.00
CA THR A 109 1.41 5.91 -0.91
C THR A 109 2.18 6.34 0.34
N LEU A 110 3.42 6.82 0.17
CA LEU A 110 4.25 7.33 1.26
C LEU A 110 3.62 8.56 1.93
N LEU A 111 3.06 9.48 1.14
CA LEU A 111 2.38 10.67 1.64
C LEU A 111 1.10 10.32 2.42
N LEU A 112 0.32 9.35 1.93
CA LEU A 112 -0.87 8.86 2.64
C LEU A 112 -0.48 8.15 3.94
N ALA A 113 0.53 7.27 3.90
CA ALA A 113 1.00 6.55 5.08
C ALA A 113 1.61 7.47 6.14
N SER A 114 2.35 8.51 5.72
CA SER A 114 2.94 9.50 6.63
C SER A 114 1.91 10.43 7.26
N ARG A 115 0.74 10.61 6.64
CA ARG A 115 -0.37 11.44 7.17
C ARG A 115 -1.42 10.67 7.96
N ALA A 116 -1.34 9.35 8.02
CA ALA A 116 -2.22 8.52 8.84
C ALA A 116 -2.04 8.89 10.32
N ARG A 117 -2.94 9.74 10.86
CA ARG A 117 -2.92 10.16 12.26
C ARG A 117 -3.23 8.96 13.15
N PRO A 118 -2.55 8.81 14.30
CA PRO A 118 -2.85 7.74 15.24
C PRO A 118 -4.28 7.88 15.75
N GLN A 119 -5.03 6.77 15.77
CA GLN A 119 -6.26 6.69 16.57
C GLN A 119 -5.89 7.03 18.01
N ARG A 120 -6.46 8.12 18.53
CA ARG A 120 -6.26 8.57 19.91
C ARG A 120 -6.54 7.39 20.84
N ALA A 121 -5.58 7.08 21.70
CA ALA A 121 -5.78 6.15 22.79
C ALA A 121 -7.06 6.54 23.55
N PRO A 122 -7.90 5.57 23.96
CA PRO A 122 -9.02 5.88 24.83
C PRO A 122 -8.48 6.60 26.06
N LEU A 123 -9.07 7.74 26.39
CA LEU A 123 -8.82 8.44 27.64
C LEU A 123 -8.97 7.41 28.75
N THR A 124 -7.86 7.02 29.39
CA THR A 124 -7.92 6.28 30.64
C THR A 124 -8.85 7.07 31.56
N PRO A 125 -9.97 6.49 32.02
CA PRO A 125 -10.85 7.19 32.93
C PRO A 125 -10.02 7.59 34.14
N GLU A 126 -10.01 8.89 34.41
CA GLU A 126 -9.43 9.48 35.61
C GLU A 126 -9.92 8.67 36.81
N PRO A 127 -9.04 8.15 37.68
CA PRO A 127 -9.49 7.42 38.85
C PRO A 127 -10.34 8.38 39.69
N ALA A 128 -11.63 8.06 39.80
CA ALA A 128 -12.54 8.80 40.66
C ALA A 128 -11.93 8.86 42.07
N ASP A 129 -11.61 10.07 42.50
CA ASP A 129 -11.07 10.37 43.81
C ASP A 129 -12.07 9.89 44.87
N SER A 130 -11.80 8.70 45.43
CA SER A 130 -12.69 7.99 46.35
C SER A 130 -12.58 8.49 47.80
N ARG A 131 -12.25 9.78 47.98
CA ARG A 131 -12.24 10.44 49.29
C ARG A 131 -13.45 11.33 49.47
N ARG A 132 -14.61 10.74 49.79
CA ARG A 132 -15.66 11.37 50.61
C ARG A 132 -16.38 10.34 51.45
#